data_AF-A0A564RYD2-F1
#
_entry.id   AF-A0A564RYD2-F1
#
_cell.length_a   1.000
_cell.length_b   1.000
_cell.length_c   1.000
_cell.angle_alpha   90.00
_cell.angle_beta   90.00
_cell.angle_gamma   90.00
#
_symmetry.space_group_name_H-M   'P 1'
#
loop_
_entity.id
_entity.type
_entity.pdbx_description
1 polymer ?
#
loop_
_entity_poly.entity_id
_entity_poly.type
_entity_poly.pdbx_seq_one_letter_code
_entity_poly.pdbx_strand_id
1 'polypeptide(L)'
;MQLSVLLKSLPGDKPIFVDGKVYNSTANGILARHCKQAGVPVISIHGLRHTHASLLLFAGVPIASVSKRLGHASMNTTQEIYLHVIRELENKDVDIVMRALSTLI
;
A
#
# COMPACT_ATOMS: atom_id res chain seq x y z
N MET A 1 -1.31 8.24 15.07
CA MET A 1 -1.89 7.38 16.13
C MET A 1 -1.61 5.92 15.76
N GLN A 2 -1.00 5.12 16.64
CA GLN A 2 -0.61 3.74 16.31
C GLN A 2 -1.77 2.78 16.60
N LEU A 3 -2.09 1.88 15.67
CA LEU A 3 -3.18 0.90 15.83
C LEU A 3 -3.03 0.09 17.12
N SER A 4 -1.80 -0.28 17.50
CA SER A 4 -1.53 -1.01 18.75
C SER A 4 -2.06 -0.33 19.99
N VAL A 5 -2.09 1.01 20.04
CA VAL A 5 -2.63 1.76 21.19
C VAL A 5 -4.14 1.59 21.29
N LEU A 6 -4.84 1.59 20.15
CA LEU A 6 -6.29 1.40 20.08
C LEU A 6 -6.72 -0.03 20.46
N LEU A 7 -5.82 -1.00 20.29
CA LEU A 7 -6.10 -2.41 20.56
C LEU A 7 -5.78 -2.85 22.00
N LYS A 8 -5.10 -2.02 22.82
CA LYS A 8 -4.62 -2.41 24.16
C LYS A 8 -5.72 -2.90 25.11
N SER A 9 -6.94 -2.39 24.95
CA SER A 9 -8.09 -2.72 25.81
C SER A 9 -8.98 -3.82 25.24
N LEU A 10 -8.64 -4.40 24.09
CA LEU A 10 -9.45 -5.43 23.44
C LEU A 10 -8.97 -6.86 23.79
N PRO A 11 -9.89 -7.85 23.84
CA PRO A 11 -9.52 -9.24 24.08
C PRO A 11 -8.60 -9.77 22.98
N GLY A 12 -7.47 -10.39 23.35
CA GLY A 12 -6.49 -10.90 22.40
C GLY A 12 -6.88 -12.23 21.72
N ASP A 13 -7.88 -12.92 22.25
CA ASP A 13 -8.38 -14.22 21.81
C ASP A 13 -9.63 -14.13 20.92
N LYS A 14 -10.15 -12.92 20.69
CA LYS A 14 -11.36 -12.68 19.90
C LYS A 14 -11.06 -11.88 18.63
N PRO A 15 -11.87 -12.05 17.57
CA PRO A 15 -11.80 -11.18 16.40
C PRO A 15 -11.93 -9.71 16.77
N ILE A 16 -11.04 -8.87 16.24
CA ILE A 16 -10.99 -7.43 16.56
C ILE A 16 -12.09 -6.64 15.85
N PHE A 17 -12.37 -6.97 14.59
CA PHE A 17 -13.19 -6.10 13.73
C PHE A 17 -14.63 -6.58 13.54
N VAL A 18 -14.83 -7.90 13.49
CA VAL A 18 -16.13 -8.49 13.12
C VAL A 18 -16.33 -9.79 13.88
N ASP A 19 -17.52 -9.95 14.47
CA ASP A 19 -17.97 -11.21 15.04
C ASP A 19 -18.90 -11.89 14.03
N GLY A 20 -18.56 -13.10 13.61
CA GLY A 20 -19.26 -13.84 12.55
C GLY A 20 -18.65 -13.73 11.14
N LYS A 21 -19.42 -14.20 10.14
CA LYS A 21 -18.95 -14.32 8.75
C LYS A 21 -19.05 -12.98 8.01
N VAL A 22 -17.97 -12.58 7.36
CA VAL A 22 -17.94 -11.41 6.47
C VAL A 22 -17.40 -11.81 5.11
N TYR A 23 -18.12 -11.41 4.07
CA TYR A 23 -17.75 -11.67 2.69
C TYR A 23 -17.02 -10.47 2.09
N ASN A 24 -16.11 -10.76 1.15
CA ASN A 24 -15.36 -9.73 0.45
C ASN A 24 -16.28 -8.72 -0.27
N SER A 25 -17.40 -9.20 -0.84
CA SER A 25 -18.43 -8.36 -1.47
C SER A 25 -19.06 -7.38 -0.48
N THR A 26 -19.33 -7.82 0.76
CA THR A 26 -19.86 -6.96 1.82
C THR A 26 -18.89 -5.83 2.15
N ALA A 27 -17.62 -6.14 2.39
CA ALA A 27 -16.61 -5.14 2.70
C ALA A 27 -16.42 -4.12 1.56
N ASN A 28 -16.35 -4.61 0.31
CA ASN A 28 -16.24 -3.73 -0.87
C ASN A 28 -17.50 -2.90 -1.10
N GLY A 29 -18.69 -3.44 -0.85
CA GLY A 29 -19.94 -2.69 -0.95
C GLY A 29 -20.02 -1.53 0.04
N ILE A 30 -19.59 -1.77 1.29
CA ILE A 30 -19.50 -0.74 2.33
C ILE A 30 -18.48 0.34 1.91
N LEU A 31 -17.28 -0.07 1.47
CA LEU A 31 -16.25 0.86 1.00
C LEU A 31 -16.73 1.72 -0.17
N ALA A 32 -17.39 1.11 -1.16
CA ALA A 32 -17.91 1.83 -2.32
C ALA A 32 -18.93 2.91 -1.92
N ARG A 33 -19.78 2.64 -0.92
CA ARG A 33 -20.72 3.64 -0.37
C ARG A 33 -19.97 4.81 0.26
N HIS A 34 -18.93 4.54 1.04
CA HIS A 34 -18.11 5.59 1.65
C HIS A 34 -17.33 6.41 0.61
N CYS A 35 -16.77 5.79 -0.43
CA CYS A 35 -16.12 6.50 -1.53
C CYS A 35 -17.08 7.50 -2.20
N LYS A 36 -18.31 7.06 -2.49
CA LYS A 36 -19.36 7.92 -3.07
C LYS A 36 -19.72 9.09 -2.16
N GLN A 37 -19.86 8.84 -0.86
CA GLN A 37 -20.15 9.89 0.13
C GLN A 37 -19.01 10.92 0.25
N ALA A 38 -17.77 10.45 0.13
CA ALA A 38 -16.59 11.31 0.17
C ALA A 38 -16.28 11.99 -1.18
N GLY A 39 -17.04 11.71 -2.24
CA GLY A 39 -16.80 12.27 -3.57
C GLY A 39 -15.51 11.79 -4.25
N VAL A 40 -15.00 10.61 -3.86
CA VAL A 40 -13.76 10.03 -4.42
C VAL A 40 -14.07 8.83 -5.33
N PRO A 41 -13.16 8.49 -6.26
CA PRO A 41 -13.31 7.28 -7.07
C PRO A 41 -13.51 6.03 -6.20
N VAL A 42 -14.40 5.14 -6.64
CA VAL A 42 -14.64 3.88 -5.94
C VAL A 42 -13.42 2.98 -6.10
N ILE A 43 -12.92 2.48 -4.97
CA ILE A 43 -11.80 1.55 -4.89
C ILE A 43 -12.19 0.31 -4.10
N SER A 44 -11.54 -0.82 -4.37
CA SER A 44 -11.71 -2.06 -3.60
C SER A 44 -10.76 -2.13 -2.41
N ILE A 45 -11.03 -3.03 -1.46
CA ILE A 45 -10.11 -3.33 -0.35
C ILE A 45 -8.74 -3.79 -0.87
N HIS A 46 -8.72 -4.55 -1.98
CA HIS A 46 -7.47 -4.94 -2.64
C HIS A 46 -6.79 -3.74 -3.31
N GLY A 47 -7.56 -2.83 -3.91
CA GLY A 47 -7.06 -1.57 -4.45
C GLY A 47 -6.39 -0.71 -3.37
N LEU A 48 -6.97 -0.61 -2.17
CA LEU A 48 -6.33 0.09 -1.05
C LEU A 48 -4.99 -0.53 -0.65
N ARG A 49 -4.88 -1.87 -0.67
CA ARG A 49 -3.62 -2.57 -0.45
C ARG A 49 -2.59 -2.24 -1.53
N HIS A 50 -3.02 -2.11 -2.79
CA HIS A 50 -2.14 -1.65 -3.86
C HIS A 50 -1.69 -0.21 -3.67
N THR A 51 -2.61 0.70 -3.35
CA THR A 51 -2.29 2.10 -3.06
C THR A 51 -1.26 2.22 -1.94
N HIS A 52 -1.41 1.46 -0.85
CA HIS A 52 -0.46 1.44 0.26
C HIS A 52 0.95 1.03 -0.19
N ALA A 53 1.07 0.00 -1.02
CA ALA A 53 2.36 -0.44 -1.55
C ALA A 53 2.98 0.58 -2.51
N SER A 54 2.20 1.13 -3.44
CA SER A 54 2.67 2.16 -4.37
C SER A 54 3.17 3.40 -3.63
N LEU A 55 2.47 3.84 -2.59
CA LEU A 55 2.90 4.98 -1.75
C LEU A 55 4.23 4.70 -1.03
N LEU A 56 4.43 3.49 -0.51
CA LEU A 56 5.70 3.12 0.13
C LEU A 56 6.86 3.12 -0.87
N LEU A 57 6.66 2.53 -2.05
CA LEU A 57 7.67 2.52 -3.09
C LEU A 57 8.00 3.94 -3.56
N PHE A 58 6.98 4.77 -3.78
CA PHE A 58 7.16 6.17 -4.17
C PHE A 58 7.92 6.98 -3.10
N ALA A 59 7.73 6.65 -1.82
CA ALA A 59 8.48 7.22 -0.71
C ALA A 59 9.92 6.66 -0.56
N GLY A 60 10.39 5.84 -1.51
CA GLY A 60 11.73 5.26 -1.51
C GLY A 60 11.91 4.07 -0.57
N VAL A 61 10.83 3.47 -0.06
CA VAL A 61 10.95 2.28 0.79
C VAL A 61 11.40 1.09 -0.07
N PRO A 62 12.46 0.36 0.33
CA PRO A 62 12.98 -0.74 -0.46
C PRO A 62 11.90 -1.80 -0.76
N ILE A 63 11.90 -2.32 -1.99
CA ILE A 63 10.89 -3.29 -2.43
C ILE A 63 10.83 -4.54 -1.55
N ALA A 64 11.98 -5.00 -1.04
CA ALA A 64 12.04 -6.13 -0.10
C ALA A 64 11.29 -5.83 1.20
N SER A 65 11.41 -4.60 1.72
CA SER A 65 10.68 -4.13 2.91
C SER A 65 9.18 -4.01 2.65
N VAL A 66 8.79 -3.50 1.47
CA VAL A 66 7.38 -3.44 1.06
C VAL A 66 6.79 -4.84 0.93
N SER A 67 7.49 -5.75 0.25
CA SER A 67 7.08 -7.16 0.07
C SER A 67 6.87 -7.88 1.41
N LYS A 68 7.85 -7.75 2.33
CA LYS A 68 7.75 -8.29 3.70
C LYS A 68 6.56 -7.70 4.46
N ARG A 69 6.33 -6.39 4.35
CA ARG A 69 5.20 -5.71 5.00
C ARG A 69 3.84 -6.15 4.47
N LEU A 70 3.75 -6.47 3.19
CA LEU A 70 2.54 -7.01 2.58
C LEU A 70 2.34 -8.49 2.93
N GLY A 71 3.37 -9.20 3.36
CA GLY A 71 3.33 -10.64 3.63
C GLY A 71 3.27 -11.46 2.34
N HIS A 72 3.90 -10.98 1.26
CA HIS A 72 4.03 -11.78 0.03
C HIS A 72 5.06 -12.88 0.24
N ALA A 73 4.72 -14.11 -0.16
CA ALA A 73 5.63 -15.25 -0.10
C ALA A 73 6.82 -15.13 -1.07
N SER A 74 6.67 -14.30 -2.12
CA SER A 74 7.71 -14.02 -3.09
C SER A 74 7.80 -12.52 -3.40
N MET A 75 9.03 -12.02 -3.54
CA MET A 75 9.30 -10.66 -3.97
C MET A 75 8.91 -10.43 -5.44
N ASN A 76 8.97 -11.47 -6.29
CA ASN A 76 8.60 -11.36 -7.72
C ASN A 76 7.16 -10.87 -7.91
N THR A 77 6.21 -11.34 -7.09
CA THR A 77 4.82 -10.87 -7.14
C THR A 77 4.73 -9.36 -6.90
N THR A 78 5.56 -8.82 -6.00
CA THR A 78 5.59 -7.39 -5.71
C THR A 78 6.23 -6.62 -6.87
N GLN A 79 7.34 -7.14 -7.41
CA GLN A 79 8.07 -6.53 -8.49
C GLN A 79 7.25 -6.48 -9.79
N GLU A 80 6.55 -7.55 -10.15
CA GLU A 80 5.68 -7.59 -11.33
C GLU A 80 4.50 -6.63 -11.20
N ILE A 81 3.85 -6.57 -10.04
CA ILE A 81 2.68 -5.70 -9.80
C ILE A 81 3.07 -4.21 -9.82
N TYR A 82 4.23 -3.85 -9.29
CA TYR A 82 4.65 -2.44 -9.16
C TYR A 82 5.77 -2.03 -10.11
N LEU A 83 6.06 -2.83 -11.14
CA LEU A 83 7.14 -2.58 -12.10
C LEU A 83 7.05 -1.18 -12.74
N HIS A 84 5.84 -0.69 -12.98
CA HIS A 84 5.62 0.65 -13.54
C HIS A 84 6.11 1.76 -12.60
N VAL A 85 5.79 1.67 -11.30
CA VAL A 85 6.27 2.64 -10.28
C VAL A 85 7.79 2.58 -10.17
N ILE A 86 8.36 1.38 -10.22
CA ILE A 86 9.81 1.18 -10.12
C ILE A 86 10.51 1.85 -11.31
N ARG A 87 10.04 1.64 -12.53
CA ARG A 87 10.60 2.29 -13.73
C ARG A 87 10.50 3.83 -13.67
N GLU A 88 9.40 4.36 -13.14
CA GLU A 88 9.26 5.81 -12.95
C GLU A 88 10.27 6.36 -11.93
N LEU A 89 10.56 5.61 -10.87
CA LEU A 89 11.57 5.97 -9.87
C LEU A 89 12.98 5.89 -10.47
N GLU A 90 13.30 4.83 -11.22
CA GLU A 90 14.59 4.69 -11.91
C GLU A 90 14.87 5.87 -12.86
N ASN A 91 13.87 6.33 -13.61
CA ASN A 91 14.01 7.49 -14.48
C ASN A 91 14.31 8.78 -13.68
N LYS A 92 13.67 8.97 -12.52
CA LYS A 92 13.97 10.10 -11.65
C LYS A 92 15.39 10.04 -11.09
N ASP A 93 15.85 8.85 -10.72
CA ASP A 93 17.21 8.66 -10.21
C ASP A 93 18.26 9.01 -11.28
N VAL A 94 18.02 8.60 -12.55
CA VAL A 94 18.86 8.99 -13.70
C VAL A 94 18.90 10.51 -13.84
N ASP A 95 17.77 11.20 -13.77
CA ASP A 95 17.72 12.67 -13.86
C ASP A 95 18.50 13.36 -12.74
N ILE A 96 18.44 12.83 -11.51
CA ILE A 96 19.20 13.35 -10.36
C ILE A 96 20.70 13.20 -10.59
N VAL A 97 21.15 12.02 -11.05
CA VAL A 97 22.56 11.77 -11.37
C VAL A 97 23.03 12.70 -12.47
N MET A 98 22.26 12.85 -13.55
CA MET A 98 22.60 13.75 -14.66
C MET A 98 22.71 15.21 -14.20
N ARG A 99 21.81 15.67 -13.33
CA ARG A 99 21.92 17.01 -12.71
C ARG A 99 23.16 17.15 -11.85
N ALA A 100 23.45 16.19 -10.97
CA ALA A 100 24.63 16.24 -10.11
C ALA A 100 25.92 16.29 -10.94
N LEU A 101 26.02 15.46 -11.98
CA LEU A 101 27.16 15.47 -12.91
C LEU A 101 27.28 16.80 -13.66
N SER A 102 26.17 17.41 -14.07
CA SER A 102 26.19 18.71 -14.76
C SER A 102 26.69 19.87 -13.89
N THR A 103 26.67 19.74 -12.57
CA THR A 103 27.22 20.76 -11.64
C THR A 103 28.72 20.61 -11.37
N LEU A 104 29.33 19.51 -11.84
CA LEU A 104 30.75 19.21 -11.65
C LEU A 104 31.64 19.68 -12.82
N ILE A 105 31.04 20.24 -13.88
CA ILE A 105 31.67 20.84 -15.05
C ILE A 105 31.27 22.31 -15.15
#